data_AF-R9ING0-F1
#
_entry.id   AF-R9ING0-F1
#
_cell.length_a   1.000
_cell.length_b   1.000
_cell.length_c   1.000
_cell.angle_alpha   90.00
_cell.angle_beta   90.00
_cell.angle_gamma   90.00
#
_symmetry.space_group_name_H-M   'P 1'
#
loop_
_entity.id
_entity.type
_entity.pdbx_description
1 polymer ?
#
loop_
_entity_poly.entity_id
_entity_poly.type
_entity_poly.pdbx_seq_one_letter_code
_entity_poly.pdbx_strand_id
1 'polypeptide(L)'
;MVEKIVMQLVTQMEERKIIEKSSRDYYEYVLITLAEHIIAVGTMLIIGMLFNQFIATIIFLVFFLSLRKRTGGYHADKFWQCYLATIITYIGIIQVAAILSEKSYIMCVTLFFAVLIIEIIGTVNHPNIDMDKDELQENKKSARLLVLMEAAVIILLDILGMNQLYVSYMSIAIILCSLLMCVAKLLKQEVKVR
;
A
#
# COMPACT_ATOMS: atom_id res chain seq x y z
N MET A 1 1.54 2.38 -21.89
CA MET A 1 2.24 1.19 -22.43
C MET A 1 1.66 -0.08 -21.82
N VAL A 2 1.60 -0.19 -20.49
CA VAL A 2 0.96 -1.30 -19.76
C VAL A 2 -0.48 -1.55 -20.24
N GLU A 3 -1.32 -0.49 -20.27
CA GLU A 3 -2.71 -0.58 -20.76
C GLU A 3 -2.82 -1.24 -22.15
N LYS A 4 -1.97 -0.85 -23.10
CA LYS A 4 -1.98 -1.42 -24.47
C LYS A 4 -1.65 -2.90 -24.48
N ILE A 5 -0.67 -3.33 -23.69
CA ILE A 5 -0.26 -4.73 -23.58
C ILE A 5 -1.40 -5.54 -22.94
N VAL A 6 -2.03 -5.02 -21.88
CA VAL A 6 -3.14 -5.71 -21.22
C VAL A 6 -4.38 -5.79 -22.12
N MET A 7 -4.74 -4.73 -22.85
CA MET A 7 -5.87 -4.77 -23.80
C MET A 7 -5.64 -5.81 -24.90
N GLN A 8 -4.41 -5.96 -25.39
CA GLN A 8 -4.05 -7.01 -26.36
C GLN A 8 -4.21 -8.41 -25.75
N LEU A 9 -3.74 -8.60 -24.52
CA LEU A 9 -3.88 -9.87 -23.80
C LEU A 9 -5.36 -10.24 -23.57
N VAL A 10 -6.17 -9.29 -23.09
CA VAL A 10 -7.62 -9.51 -22.87
C VAL A 10 -8.34 -9.81 -24.17
N THR A 11 -7.99 -9.13 -25.27
CA THR A 11 -8.56 -9.42 -26.60
C THR A 11 -8.26 -10.86 -27.01
N GLN A 12 -7.02 -11.33 -26.80
CA GLN A 12 -6.66 -12.72 -27.08
C GLN A 12 -7.41 -13.72 -26.18
N MET A 13 -7.65 -13.37 -24.91
CA MET A 13 -8.43 -14.21 -23.99
C MET A 13 -9.89 -14.32 -24.42
N GLU A 14 -10.49 -13.23 -24.90
CA GLU A 14 -11.85 -13.20 -25.45
C GLU A 14 -11.93 -14.03 -26.75
N GLU A 15 -11.00 -13.82 -27.69
CA GLU A 15 -10.95 -14.55 -28.96
C GLU A 15 -10.80 -16.07 -28.75
N ARG A 16 -10.04 -16.47 -27.72
CA ARG A 16 -9.85 -17.88 -27.32
C ARG A 16 -10.98 -18.43 -26.46
N LYS A 17 -12.04 -17.65 -26.19
CA LYS A 17 -13.17 -18.02 -25.33
C LYS A 17 -12.76 -18.43 -23.90
N ILE A 18 -11.65 -17.87 -23.40
CA ILE A 18 -11.21 -18.05 -22.01
C ILE A 18 -12.08 -17.19 -21.08
N ILE A 19 -12.52 -16.03 -21.56
CA ILE A 19 -13.41 -15.10 -20.84
C ILE A 19 -14.62 -14.74 -21.68
N GLU A 20 -15.71 -14.41 -21.01
CA GLU A 20 -16.90 -13.84 -21.65
C GLU A 20 -16.72 -12.35 -21.95
N LYS A 21 -17.32 -11.89 -23.05
CA LYS A 21 -17.33 -10.48 -23.44
C LYS A 21 -17.94 -9.57 -22.36
N SER A 22 -18.92 -10.07 -21.62
CA SER A 22 -19.56 -9.38 -20.48
C SER A 22 -18.58 -9.04 -19.36
N SER A 23 -17.50 -9.82 -19.23
CA SER A 23 -16.52 -9.71 -18.15
C SER A 23 -15.24 -8.97 -18.57
N ARG A 24 -15.18 -8.50 -19.83
CA ARG A 24 -13.98 -7.92 -20.43
C ARG A 24 -13.42 -6.76 -19.57
N ASP A 25 -14.25 -5.79 -19.24
CA ASP A 25 -13.84 -4.58 -18.51
C ASP A 25 -13.28 -4.91 -17.13
N TYR A 26 -13.85 -5.92 -16.46
CA TYR A 26 -13.36 -6.42 -15.19
C TYR A 26 -11.94 -7.01 -15.33
N TYR A 27 -11.72 -7.88 -16.33
CA TYR A 27 -10.39 -8.45 -16.57
C TYR A 27 -9.37 -7.39 -17.00
N GLU A 28 -9.75 -6.41 -17.82
CA GLU A 28 -8.88 -5.29 -18.17
C GLU A 28 -8.43 -4.53 -16.91
N TYR A 29 -9.37 -4.16 -16.04
CA TYR A 29 -9.05 -3.46 -14.79
C TYR A 29 -8.12 -4.26 -13.87
N VAL A 30 -8.44 -5.54 -13.63
CA VAL A 30 -7.67 -6.41 -12.74
C VAL A 30 -6.25 -6.63 -13.27
N LEU A 31 -6.10 -6.91 -14.56
CA LEU A 31 -4.80 -7.17 -15.17
C LEU A 31 -3.94 -5.90 -15.30
N ILE A 32 -4.54 -4.74 -15.58
CA ILE A 32 -3.83 -3.45 -15.53
C ILE A 32 -3.30 -3.24 -14.11
N THR A 33 -4.18 -3.29 -13.10
CA THR A 33 -3.80 -3.06 -11.71
C THR A 33 -2.72 -4.05 -11.23
N LEU A 34 -2.82 -5.33 -11.63
CA LEU A 34 -1.82 -6.34 -11.32
C LEU A 34 -0.46 -6.01 -11.96
N ALA A 35 -0.43 -5.65 -13.25
CA ALA A 35 0.80 -5.32 -13.95
C ALA A 35 1.47 -4.07 -13.34
N GLU A 36 0.69 -3.04 -13.03
CA GLU A 36 1.15 -1.84 -12.33
C GLU A 36 1.77 -2.18 -10.96
N HIS A 37 1.14 -3.09 -10.22
CA HIS A 37 1.64 -3.56 -8.94
C HIS A 37 2.98 -4.29 -9.05
N ILE A 38 3.08 -5.23 -10.02
CA ILE A 38 4.32 -5.98 -10.28
C ILE A 38 5.46 -5.04 -10.65
N ILE A 39 5.20 -4.05 -11.50
CA ILE A 39 6.20 -3.05 -11.90
C ILE A 39 6.65 -2.24 -10.69
N ALA A 40 5.73 -1.72 -9.87
CA ALA A 40 6.07 -0.92 -8.70
C ALA A 40 6.87 -1.74 -7.65
N VAL A 41 6.41 -2.95 -7.33
CA VAL A 41 7.09 -3.86 -6.38
C VAL A 41 8.46 -4.27 -6.89
N GLY A 42 8.56 -4.67 -8.16
CA GLY A 42 9.82 -5.03 -8.80
C GLY A 42 10.85 -3.89 -8.75
N THR A 43 10.42 -2.67 -9.08
CA THR A 43 11.29 -1.49 -9.00
C THR A 43 11.74 -1.19 -7.57
N MET A 44 10.85 -1.26 -6.58
CA MET A 44 11.22 -1.07 -5.17
C MET A 44 12.26 -2.11 -4.71
N LEU A 45 12.09 -3.38 -5.09
CA LEU A 45 13.06 -4.43 -4.77
C LEU A 45 14.44 -4.19 -5.42
N ILE A 46 14.46 -3.74 -6.67
CA ILE A 46 15.71 -3.39 -7.37
C ILE A 46 16.40 -2.21 -6.67
N ILE A 47 15.65 -1.15 -6.34
CA ILE A 47 16.20 0.00 -5.59
C ILE A 47 16.73 -0.48 -4.23
N GLY A 48 15.95 -1.27 -3.50
CA GLY A 48 16.37 -1.86 -2.23
C GLY A 48 17.68 -2.65 -2.36
N MET A 49 17.86 -3.40 -3.45
CA MET A 49 19.11 -4.11 -3.74
C MET A 49 20.28 -3.14 -4.01
N LEU A 50 20.06 -2.09 -4.81
CA LEU A 50 21.09 -1.08 -5.13
C LEU A 50 21.58 -0.32 -3.89
N PHE A 51 20.71 -0.09 -2.90
CA PHE A 51 21.04 0.56 -1.63
C PHE A 51 21.47 -0.43 -0.53
N ASN A 52 21.61 -1.72 -0.84
CA ASN A 52 21.93 -2.79 0.11
C ASN A 52 20.91 -2.95 1.27
N GLN A 53 19.63 -2.69 0.98
CA GLN A 53 18.48 -2.75 1.90
C GLN A 53 17.42 -3.78 1.46
N PHE A 54 17.80 -4.78 0.66
CA PHE A 54 16.86 -5.72 0.05
C PHE A 54 15.93 -6.41 1.07
N ILE A 55 16.46 -6.93 2.18
CA ILE A 55 15.66 -7.58 3.23
C ILE A 55 14.72 -6.59 3.92
N ALA A 56 15.21 -5.40 4.25
CA ALA A 56 14.40 -4.34 4.86
C ALA A 56 13.24 -3.91 3.93
N THR A 57 13.49 -3.93 2.62
CA THR A 57 12.50 -3.65 1.57
C THR A 57 11.40 -4.69 1.54
N ILE A 58 11.75 -5.98 1.59
CA ILE A 58 10.77 -7.06 1.65
C ILE A 58 9.90 -6.90 2.90
N ILE A 59 10.51 -6.65 4.05
CA ILE A 59 9.78 -6.42 5.31
C ILE A 59 8.81 -5.25 5.16
N PHE A 60 9.27 -4.11 4.65
CA PHE A 60 8.41 -2.95 4.40
C PHE A 60 7.26 -3.28 3.45
N LEU A 61 7.52 -3.98 2.35
CA LEU A 61 6.48 -4.36 1.39
C LEU A 61 5.42 -5.27 2.01
N VAL A 62 5.82 -6.23 2.86
CA VAL A 62 4.87 -7.13 3.53
C VAL A 62 3.91 -6.34 4.41
N PHE A 63 4.41 -5.47 5.29
CA PHE A 63 3.57 -4.65 6.17
C PHE A 63 2.75 -3.63 5.35
N PHE A 64 3.41 -2.91 4.45
CA PHE A 64 2.78 -1.86 3.65
C PHE A 64 1.65 -2.42 2.79
N LEU A 65 1.90 -3.49 2.03
CA LEU A 65 0.89 -4.03 1.11
C LEU A 65 -0.26 -4.72 1.84
N SER A 66 0.02 -5.42 2.95
CA SER A 66 -1.02 -6.07 3.76
C SER A 66 -2.00 -5.05 4.31
N LEU A 67 -1.48 -3.96 4.89
CA LEU A 67 -2.29 -2.90 5.45
C LEU A 67 -2.92 -2.01 4.38
N ARG A 68 -2.19 -1.68 3.31
CA ARG A 68 -2.67 -0.87 2.17
C ARG A 68 -3.87 -1.50 1.50
N LYS A 69 -3.89 -2.83 1.36
CA LYS A 69 -5.03 -3.58 0.79
C LYS A 69 -6.33 -3.35 1.57
N ARG A 70 -6.26 -3.10 2.89
CA ARG A 70 -7.43 -2.89 3.75
C ARG A 70 -7.77 -1.42 3.95
N THR A 71 -6.76 -0.56 4.02
CA THR A 71 -6.92 0.87 4.31
C THR A 71 -7.25 1.69 3.07
N GLY A 72 -6.79 1.27 1.90
CA GLY A 72 -6.84 2.06 0.67
C GLY A 72 -5.94 3.30 0.78
N GLY A 73 -6.41 4.43 0.28
CA GLY A 73 -5.71 5.71 0.32
C GLY A 73 -5.45 6.28 -1.08
N TYR A 74 -4.52 7.24 -1.16
CA TYR A 74 -4.38 8.08 -2.35
C TYR A 74 -4.01 7.28 -3.60
N HIS A 75 -4.72 7.51 -4.70
CA HIS A 75 -4.39 7.03 -6.04
C HIS A 75 -4.50 8.20 -7.02
N ALA A 76 -3.45 8.47 -7.79
CA ALA A 76 -3.48 9.46 -8.86
C ALA A 76 -4.28 8.94 -10.06
N ASP A 77 -4.79 9.87 -10.87
CA ASP A 77 -5.59 9.56 -12.07
C ASP A 77 -4.80 8.80 -13.14
N LYS A 78 -3.47 8.92 -13.13
CA LYS A 78 -2.57 8.28 -14.10
C LYS A 78 -1.53 7.42 -13.41
N PHE A 79 -1.34 6.21 -13.94
CA PHE A 79 -0.34 5.26 -13.44
C PHE A 79 1.07 5.86 -13.31
N TRP A 80 1.56 6.58 -14.32
CA TRP A 80 2.92 7.11 -14.30
C TRP A 80 3.15 8.10 -13.15
N GLN A 81 2.11 8.83 -12.72
CA GLN A 81 2.16 9.75 -11.58
C GLN A 81 2.28 8.96 -10.27
N CYS A 82 1.45 7.93 -10.09
CA CYS A 82 1.52 7.00 -8.96
C CYS A 82 2.89 6.32 -8.89
N TYR A 83 3.38 5.83 -10.03
CA TYR A 83 4.65 5.13 -10.12
C TYR A 83 5.82 6.03 -9.74
N LEU A 84 5.88 7.24 -10.30
CA LEU A 84 6.92 8.21 -9.97
C LEU A 84 6.88 8.61 -8.49
N ALA A 85 5.68 8.87 -7.95
CA ALA A 85 5.50 9.17 -6.54
C ALA A 85 5.98 8.01 -5.66
N THR A 86 5.64 6.76 -6.02
CA THR A 86 6.06 5.56 -5.30
C THR A 86 7.58 5.45 -5.25
N ILE A 87 8.27 5.66 -6.37
CA ILE A 87 9.74 5.63 -6.41
C ILE A 87 10.35 6.71 -5.52
N ILE A 88 9.89 7.96 -5.66
CA ILE A 88 10.41 9.10 -4.89
C ILE A 88 10.19 8.87 -3.39
N THR A 89 8.97 8.48 -3.01
CA THR A 89 8.63 8.18 -1.62
C THR A 89 9.49 7.04 -1.10
N TYR A 90 9.66 5.96 -1.85
CA TYR A 90 10.45 4.82 -1.39
C TYR A 90 11.95 5.13 -1.25
N ILE A 91 12.54 5.92 -2.13
CA ILE A 91 13.91 6.44 -1.94
C ILE A 91 13.99 7.28 -0.65
N GLY A 92 12.97 8.11 -0.37
CA GLY A 92 12.85 8.85 0.89
C GLY A 92 12.77 7.94 2.11
N ILE A 93 12.02 6.84 2.03
CA ILE A 93 11.90 5.84 3.11
C ILE A 93 13.26 5.25 3.47
N ILE A 94 14.10 4.93 2.48
CA ILE A 94 15.44 4.39 2.74
C ILE A 94 16.26 5.35 3.62
N GLN A 95 16.17 6.66 3.34
CA GLN A 95 16.90 7.69 4.11
C GLN A 95 16.27 7.91 5.50
N VAL A 96 14.95 8.05 5.56
CA VAL A 96 14.22 8.30 6.81
C VAL A 96 14.32 7.12 7.77
N ALA A 97 14.31 5.88 7.26
CA ALA A 97 14.46 4.68 8.08
C ALA A 97 15.81 4.64 8.81
N ALA A 98 16.89 5.08 8.17
CA ALA A 98 18.21 5.17 8.80
C ALA A 98 18.26 6.25 9.89
N ILE A 99 17.55 7.36 9.72
CA ILE A 99 17.49 8.43 10.72
C ILE A 99 16.63 8.00 11.91
N LEU A 100 15.48 7.38 11.65
CA LEU A 100 14.54 6.94 12.69
C LEU A 100 15.08 5.76 13.51
N SER A 101 15.93 4.90 12.93
CA SER A 101 16.55 3.81 13.67
C SER A 101 17.49 4.29 14.77
N GLU A 102 18.08 5.49 14.62
CA GLU A 102 18.86 6.15 15.67
C GLU A 102 18.00 6.93 16.67
N LYS A 103 16.74 7.24 16.30
CA LYS A 103 15.80 8.07 17.07
C LYS A 103 14.51 7.30 17.37
N SER A 104 14.65 6.14 18.01
CA SER A 104 13.54 5.22 18.30
C SER A 104 12.34 5.87 18.99
N TYR A 105 12.56 6.85 19.88
CA TYR A 105 11.46 7.58 20.52
C TYR A 105 10.59 8.37 19.53
N ILE A 106 11.18 9.00 18.49
CA ILE A 106 10.44 9.74 17.45
C ILE A 106 9.61 8.75 16.63
N MET A 107 10.20 7.61 16.29
CA MET A 107 9.52 6.54 15.57
C MET A 107 8.32 6.01 16.37
N CYS A 108 8.49 5.71 17.66
CA CYS A 108 7.40 5.22 18.51
C CYS A 108 6.24 6.23 18.60
N VAL A 109 6.55 7.51 18.76
CA VAL A 109 5.52 8.57 18.82
C VAL A 109 4.78 8.70 17.48
N THR A 110 5.50 8.72 16.37
CA THR A 110 4.88 8.82 15.04
C THR A 110 4.06 7.59 14.67
N LEU A 111 4.55 6.39 15.02
CA LEU A 111 3.81 5.13 14.88
C LEU A 111 2.51 5.16 15.69
N PHE A 112 2.55 5.60 16.95
CA PHE A 112 1.35 5.70 17.79
C PHE A 112 0.27 6.57 17.14
N PHE A 113 0.63 7.75 16.62
CA PHE A 113 -0.32 8.61 15.91
C PHE A 113 -0.84 7.99 14.61
N ALA A 114 0.02 7.29 13.86
CA ALA A 114 -0.41 6.59 12.65
C ALA A 114 -1.44 5.50 12.96
N VAL A 115 -1.23 4.70 14.01
CA VAL A 115 -2.19 3.70 14.47
C VAL A 115 -3.51 4.36 14.85
N LEU A 116 -3.49 5.46 15.63
CA LEU A 116 -4.72 6.18 15.99
C LEU A 116 -5.50 6.69 14.78
N ILE A 117 -4.80 7.23 13.77
CA ILE A 117 -5.45 7.69 12.53
C ILE A 117 -6.13 6.53 11.81
N ILE A 118 -5.46 5.38 11.70
CA ILE A 118 -6.03 4.20 11.06
C ILE A 118 -7.19 3.63 11.88
N GLU A 119 -7.12 3.66 13.20
CA GLU A 119 -8.24 3.27 14.07
C GLU A 119 -9.48 4.16 13.85
N ILE A 120 -9.28 5.48 13.74
CA ILE A 120 -10.37 6.43 13.50
C ILE A 120 -10.97 6.22 12.11
N ILE A 121 -10.15 6.20 11.05
CA ILE A 121 -10.64 6.16 9.66
C ILE A 121 -11.07 4.74 9.24
N GLY A 122 -10.29 3.73 9.58
CA GLY A 122 -10.40 2.34 9.13
C GLY A 122 -10.00 2.16 7.67
N THR A 123 -10.86 2.59 6.76
CA THR A 123 -10.71 2.40 5.30
C THR A 123 -11.26 3.62 4.56
N VAL A 124 -10.54 4.05 3.52
CA VAL A 124 -10.99 5.09 2.59
C VAL A 124 -11.64 4.41 1.38
N ASN A 125 -12.91 4.71 1.12
CA ASN A 125 -13.62 4.19 -0.05
C ASN A 125 -13.29 5.03 -1.30
N HIS A 126 -12.46 4.51 -2.19
CA HIS A 126 -12.05 5.21 -3.41
C HIS A 126 -13.09 5.01 -4.54
N PRO A 127 -13.37 6.03 -5.39
CA PRO A 127 -14.34 5.92 -6.49
C PRO A 127 -14.12 4.73 -7.44
N ASN A 128 -12.86 4.33 -7.65
CA ASN A 128 -12.52 3.20 -8.52
C ASN A 128 -12.83 1.82 -7.91
N ILE A 129 -13.06 1.76 -6.60
CA ILE A 129 -13.47 0.53 -5.89
C ILE A 129 -14.97 0.58 -5.62
N ASP A 130 -15.48 1.75 -5.18
CA ASP A 130 -16.90 2.04 -4.88
C ASP A 130 -17.58 0.92 -4.07
N MET A 131 -16.96 0.57 -2.93
CA MET A 131 -17.44 -0.49 -2.05
C MET A 131 -18.86 -0.19 -1.56
N ASP A 132 -19.65 -1.25 -1.41
CA ASP A 132 -20.95 -1.15 -0.75
C ASP A 132 -20.82 -0.99 0.79
N LYS A 133 -21.96 -0.94 1.48
CA LYS A 133 -22.00 -0.64 2.93
C LYS A 133 -21.35 -1.76 3.74
N ASP A 134 -21.61 -3.00 3.36
CA ASP A 134 -21.17 -4.19 4.08
C ASP A 134 -19.67 -4.40 3.81
N GLU A 135 -19.24 -4.32 2.55
CA GLU A 135 -17.84 -4.39 2.13
C GLU A 135 -16.97 -3.32 2.82
N LEU A 136 -17.45 -2.08 2.88
CA LEU A 136 -16.73 -1.00 3.56
C LEU A 136 -16.63 -1.25 5.07
N GLN A 137 -17.70 -1.74 5.70
CA GLN A 137 -17.70 -2.03 7.12
C GLN A 137 -16.75 -3.18 7.48
N GLU A 138 -16.71 -4.23 6.67
CA GLU A 138 -15.78 -5.35 6.83
C GLU A 138 -14.32 -4.93 6.63
N ASN A 139 -14.03 -4.11 5.61
CA ASN A 139 -12.69 -3.60 5.38
C ASN A 139 -12.23 -2.67 6.51
N LYS A 140 -13.12 -1.81 7.04
CA LYS A 140 -12.81 -0.97 8.22
C LYS A 140 -12.44 -1.80 9.44
N LYS A 141 -13.23 -2.84 9.75
CA LYS A 141 -12.93 -3.77 10.86
C LYS A 141 -11.59 -4.49 10.63
N SER A 142 -11.36 -4.95 9.41
CA SER A 142 -10.13 -5.68 9.04
C SER A 142 -8.90 -4.78 9.11
N ALA A 143 -8.98 -3.54 8.65
CA ALA A 143 -7.88 -2.57 8.71
C ALA A 143 -7.47 -2.26 10.15
N ARG A 144 -8.46 -2.05 11.03
CA ARG A 144 -8.27 -1.80 12.47
C ARG A 144 -7.61 -2.99 13.17
N LEU A 145 -8.16 -4.18 12.98
CA LEU A 145 -7.58 -5.39 13.55
C LEU A 145 -6.14 -5.61 13.04
N LEU A 146 -5.91 -5.44 11.74
CA LEU A 146 -4.60 -5.66 11.14
C LEU A 146 -3.55 -4.66 11.63
N VAL A 147 -3.88 -3.36 11.75
CA VAL A 147 -2.92 -2.38 12.25
C VAL A 147 -2.54 -2.64 13.70
N LEU A 148 -3.49 -3.10 14.54
CA LEU A 148 -3.20 -3.50 15.92
C LEU A 148 -2.29 -4.74 15.97
N MET A 149 -2.53 -5.72 15.08
CA MET A 149 -1.67 -6.89 14.96
C MET A 149 -0.27 -6.54 14.49
N GLU A 150 -0.13 -5.73 13.45
CA GLU A 150 1.18 -5.29 12.93
C GLU A 150 1.93 -4.46 13.98
N ALA A 151 1.26 -3.51 14.66
CA ALA A 151 1.87 -2.73 15.74
C ALA A 151 2.33 -3.62 16.91
N ALA A 152 1.55 -4.63 17.29
CA ALA A 152 1.93 -5.58 18.32
C ALA A 152 3.16 -6.41 17.91
N VAL A 153 3.24 -6.85 16.65
CA VAL A 153 4.42 -7.54 16.10
C VAL A 153 5.65 -6.63 16.13
N ILE A 154 5.51 -5.36 15.73
CA ILE A 154 6.61 -4.39 15.74
C ILE A 154 7.14 -4.20 17.18
N ILE A 155 6.25 -3.96 18.14
CA ILE A 155 6.61 -3.77 19.56
C ILE A 155 7.29 -5.03 20.11
N LEU A 156 6.75 -6.22 19.81
CA LEU A 156 7.34 -7.47 20.25
C LEU A 156 8.76 -7.66 19.69
N LEU A 157 8.97 -7.43 18.39
CA LEU A 157 10.27 -7.59 17.75
C LEU A 157 11.28 -6.55 18.26
N ASP A 158 10.83 -5.34 18.57
CA ASP A 158 11.65 -4.29 19.19
C ASP A 158 12.14 -4.71 20.59
N ILE A 159 11.23 -5.21 21.44
CA ILE A 159 11.57 -5.73 22.78
C ILE A 159 12.54 -6.92 22.70
N LEU A 160 12.41 -7.77 21.67
CA LEU A 160 13.31 -8.90 21.42
C LEU A 160 14.69 -8.47 20.86
N GLY A 161 14.93 -7.17 20.69
CA GLY A 161 16.22 -6.63 20.26
C GLY A 161 16.49 -6.80 18.76
N MET A 162 15.44 -6.86 17.93
CA MET A 162 15.61 -6.88 16.48
C MET A 162 16.33 -5.62 16.00
N ASN A 163 17.04 -5.73 14.87
CA ASN A 163 17.72 -4.61 14.26
C ASN A 163 16.75 -3.43 14.05
N GLN A 164 17.10 -2.28 14.65
CA GLN A 164 16.29 -1.06 14.65
C GLN A 164 15.97 -0.52 13.26
N LEU A 165 16.82 -0.82 12.27
CA LEU A 165 16.53 -0.50 10.89
C LEU A 165 15.28 -1.24 10.40
N TYR A 166 15.17 -2.54 10.67
CA TYR A 166 13.99 -3.32 10.28
C TYR A 166 12.74 -2.88 11.03
N VAL A 167 12.86 -2.55 12.32
CA VAL A 167 11.78 -1.94 13.11
C VAL A 167 11.31 -0.62 12.48
N SER A 168 12.24 0.19 11.98
CA SER A 168 11.94 1.44 11.28
C SER A 168 11.21 1.21 9.96
N TYR A 169 11.63 0.23 9.14
CA TYR A 169 10.93 -0.09 7.88
C TYR A 169 9.50 -0.59 8.13
N MET A 170 9.27 -1.44 9.13
CA MET A 170 7.91 -1.88 9.49
C MET A 170 7.06 -0.70 9.99
N SER A 171 7.62 0.16 10.83
CA SER A 171 6.90 1.32 11.38
C SER A 171 6.54 2.33 10.28
N ILE A 172 7.47 2.61 9.37
CA ILE A 172 7.25 3.53 8.25
C ILE A 172 6.18 3.00 7.30
N ALA A 173 6.03 1.68 7.14
CA ALA A 173 4.94 1.10 6.35
C ALA A 173 3.55 1.52 6.88
N ILE A 174 3.34 1.43 8.20
CA ILE A 174 2.09 1.84 8.85
C ILE A 174 1.90 3.36 8.77
N ILE A 175 2.97 4.12 9.05
CA ILE A 175 2.95 5.60 8.96
C ILE A 175 2.57 6.05 7.55
N LEU A 176 3.16 5.44 6.52
CA LEU A 176 2.86 5.77 5.13
C LEU A 176 1.41 5.44 4.75
N CYS A 177 0.87 4.29 5.21
CA CYS A 177 -0.55 3.97 4.99
C CYS A 177 -1.46 5.06 5.56
N SER A 178 -1.22 5.45 6.82
CA SER A 178 -1.95 6.54 7.48
C SER A 178 -1.85 7.86 6.69
N LEU A 179 -0.65 8.25 6.26
CA LEU A 179 -0.43 9.46 5.47
C LEU A 179 -1.21 9.43 4.15
N LEU A 180 -1.16 8.31 3.43
CA LEU A 180 -1.87 8.16 2.16
C LEU A 180 -3.40 8.16 2.33
N MET A 181 -3.93 7.68 3.46
CA MET A 181 -5.35 7.82 3.81
C MET A 181 -5.71 9.29 4.02
N CYS A 182 -4.90 10.03 4.79
CA CYS A 182 -5.10 11.46 5.00
C CYS A 182 -5.08 12.25 3.69
N VAL A 183 -4.10 11.98 2.81
CA VAL A 183 -4.00 12.62 1.48
C VAL A 183 -5.25 12.33 0.65
N ALA A 184 -5.73 11.09 0.61
CA ALA A 184 -6.95 10.74 -0.12
C ALA A 184 -8.17 11.55 0.36
N LYS A 185 -8.35 11.68 1.67
CA LYS A 185 -9.47 12.45 2.24
C LYS A 185 -9.34 13.95 1.96
N LEU A 186 -8.12 14.52 2.10
CA LEU A 186 -7.85 15.93 1.80
C LEU A 186 -8.11 16.27 0.34
N LEU A 187 -7.76 15.36 -0.56
CA LEU A 187 -8.02 15.47 -2.00
C LEU A 187 -9.44 15.03 -2.40
N LYS A 188 -10.31 14.74 -1.44
CA LYS A 188 -11.72 14.34 -1.64
C LYS A 188 -11.88 13.12 -2.56
N GLN A 189 -10.94 12.18 -2.50
CA GLN A 189 -11.01 10.89 -3.19
C GLN A 189 -11.82 9.84 -2.41
N GLU A 190 -12.64 10.25 -1.43
CA GLU A 190 -13.52 9.35 -0.70
C GLU A 190 -14.96 9.51 -1.19
N VAL A 191 -15.60 8.40 -1.57
CA VAL A 191 -17.01 8.37 -1.95
C VAL A 191 -17.91 7.96 -0.79
N LYS A 192 -19.11 8.55 -0.75
CA LYS A 192 -20.16 8.15 0.19
C LYS A 192 -20.84 6.89 -0.34
N VAL A 193 -21.07 5.94 0.54
CA VAL A 193 -21.77 4.70 0.18
C VAL A 193 -23.22 4.99 -0.17
N ARG A 194 -23.72 4.40 -1.25
CA ARG A 194 -25.13 4.47 -1.68
C ARG A 194 -26.01 3.68 -0.71
#